data_AF-A0A7W0JIQ1-F1
#
_entry.id   AF-A0A7W0JIQ1-F1
#
_cell.length_a   1.000
_cell.length_b   1.000
_cell.length_c   1.000
_cell.angle_alpha   90.00
_cell.angle_beta   90.00
_cell.angle_gamma   90.00
#
_symmetry.space_group_name_H-M   'P 1'
#
loop_
_entity.id
_entity.type
_entity.pdbx_description
1 polymer ?
#
loop_
_entity_poly.entity_id
_entity_poly.type
_entity_poly.pdbx_seq_one_letter_code
_entity_poly.pdbx_strand_id
1 'polypeptide(L)'
;VETHLHADFVSGHRELAARTGAEIVFGARAGAAFPHRAVGDGEELSVGRVTLRFIETPGHTPESVSVLVIDTEVSAEPRMVLTGDTLFNGDVGRPDLAGARGYTTEMMADMLYESLHGKLLRLADSVEVYPAHGAGSMCGRNISKETSSTIGEQRRLNYALQPMAKDEFVRMMTTDLPEQPAYFPFDAEINRTGGADPLDALPRPAALTPHAVASLANQGHVVLDVRTAAEFGAGHVPGAVNVGLGGQFASWAGSLVALRTPIIIVTGRDEQIDETLVRLARVGHESVRGYLRGGMEAWGARNMEEATVPQIPVAVLRRMLEDEPGLQLLDVRRPAEYALGHAPRAASAPLSPRLREEIVHLERERPVAVICAGGYRSSAATSLLKRLGFHHLFNVEGGTQAWVAAGYPVERPSTTI
;
A
#
# COMPACT_ATOMS: atom_id res chain seq x y z
N VAL A 1 -12.21 11.98 14.22
CA VAL A 1 -13.31 11.56 13.34
C VAL A 1 -12.71 10.57 12.37
N GLU A 2 -13.25 9.36 12.32
CA GLU A 2 -12.82 8.31 11.40
C GLU A 2 -13.91 8.16 10.32
N THR A 3 -13.52 8.20 9.04
CA THR A 3 -14.49 8.07 7.94
C THR A 3 -14.97 6.63 7.79
N HIS A 4 -14.14 5.66 8.17
CA HIS A 4 -14.44 4.24 8.16
C HIS A 4 -13.45 3.49 9.05
N LEU A 5 -13.68 2.19 9.25
CA LEU A 5 -12.68 1.28 9.80
C LEU A 5 -11.62 1.00 8.73
N HIS A 6 -10.51 1.72 8.81
CA HIS A 6 -9.37 1.58 7.91
C HIS A 6 -8.84 0.14 7.91
N ALA A 7 -8.54 -0.38 6.73
CA ALA A 7 -7.97 -1.71 6.58
C ALA A 7 -6.48 -1.69 6.27
N ASP A 8 -5.94 -0.58 5.79
CA ASP A 8 -4.57 -0.50 5.27
C ASP A 8 -3.57 0.11 6.26
N PHE A 9 -4.07 0.62 7.39
CA PHE A 9 -3.27 1.02 8.54
C PHE A 9 -4.03 0.94 9.88
N VAL A 10 -3.28 0.85 10.97
CA VAL A 10 -3.74 1.03 12.36
C VAL A 10 -3.96 2.51 12.64
N SER A 11 -5.20 2.88 12.95
CA SER A 11 -5.64 4.25 13.16
C SER A 11 -5.25 4.78 14.54
N GLY A 12 -4.84 6.06 14.58
CA GLY A 12 -4.38 6.74 15.80
C GLY A 12 -5.50 7.23 16.72
N HIS A 13 -6.78 6.92 16.45
CA HIS A 13 -7.92 7.45 17.20
C HIS A 13 -7.86 7.17 18.71
N ARG A 14 -7.44 5.96 19.12
CA ARG A 14 -7.28 5.59 20.55
C ARG A 14 -6.18 6.39 21.22
N GLU A 15 -5.03 6.49 20.56
CA GLU A 15 -3.87 7.20 21.08
C GLU A 15 -4.13 8.70 21.19
N LEU A 16 -4.74 9.29 20.16
CA LEU A 16 -5.13 10.71 20.18
C LEU A 16 -6.13 10.98 21.32
N ALA A 17 -7.16 10.15 21.46
CA ALA A 17 -8.14 10.28 22.53
C ALA A 17 -7.49 10.14 23.92
N ALA A 18 -6.59 9.17 24.12
CA ALA A 18 -5.88 9.00 25.39
C ALA A 18 -4.97 10.20 25.73
N ARG A 19 -4.32 10.80 24.72
CA ARG A 19 -3.39 11.94 24.92
C ARG A 19 -4.11 13.27 25.10
N THR A 20 -5.31 13.44 24.56
CA THR A 20 -5.98 14.76 24.48
C THR A 20 -7.36 14.82 25.14
N GLY A 21 -7.97 13.68 25.44
CA GLY A 21 -9.37 13.59 25.84
C GLY A 21 -10.37 13.80 24.69
N ALA A 22 -9.91 13.84 23.43
CA ALA A 22 -10.79 14.01 22.28
C ALA A 22 -11.80 12.86 22.14
N GLU A 23 -13.02 13.20 21.73
CA GLU A 23 -14.05 12.22 21.41
C GLU A 23 -13.73 11.49 20.10
N ILE A 24 -13.86 10.17 20.10
CA ILE A 24 -13.74 9.35 18.91
C ILE A 24 -15.11 9.27 18.23
N VAL A 25 -15.16 9.49 16.92
CA VAL A 25 -16.41 9.54 16.14
C VAL A 25 -16.30 8.57 14.97
N PHE A 26 -17.31 7.71 14.80
CA PHE A 26 -17.44 6.73 13.71
C PHE A 26 -18.88 6.69 13.19
N GLY A 27 -19.07 6.23 11.95
CA GLY A 27 -20.39 5.91 11.43
C GLY A 27 -21.09 4.84 12.29
N ALA A 28 -22.41 4.95 12.45
CA ALA A 28 -23.18 4.13 13.39
C ALA A 28 -23.09 2.60 13.16
N ARG A 29 -22.71 2.18 11.95
CA ARG A 29 -22.57 0.75 11.59
C ARG A 29 -21.16 0.19 11.84
N ALA A 30 -20.27 0.96 12.46
CA ALA A 30 -18.87 0.55 12.67
C ALA A 30 -18.76 -0.70 13.54
N GLY A 31 -19.61 -0.85 14.56
CA GLY A 31 -19.50 -1.94 15.52
C GLY A 31 -18.17 -1.88 16.30
N ALA A 32 -17.66 -0.68 16.55
CA ALA A 32 -16.45 -0.46 17.33
C ALA A 32 -16.67 -0.87 18.80
N ALA A 33 -15.70 -1.56 19.38
CA ALA A 33 -15.80 -2.19 20.72
C ALA A 33 -15.30 -1.29 21.87
N PHE A 34 -15.12 0.00 21.61
CA PHE A 34 -14.67 1.01 22.57
C PHE A 34 -15.64 2.20 22.57
N PRO A 35 -15.62 3.04 23.63
CA PRO A 35 -16.45 4.24 23.68
C PRO A 35 -16.18 5.18 22.48
N HIS A 36 -17.24 5.51 21.76
CA HIS A 36 -17.22 6.42 20.62
C HIS A 36 -18.60 7.05 20.44
N ARG A 37 -18.66 8.17 19.72
CA ARG A 37 -19.89 8.73 19.19
C ARG A 37 -20.20 8.07 17.85
N ALA A 38 -21.29 7.31 17.82
CA ALA A 38 -21.88 6.76 16.61
C ALA A 38 -22.70 7.86 15.91
N VAL A 39 -22.37 8.20 14.67
CA VAL A 39 -23.09 9.22 13.88
C VAL A 39 -23.86 8.60 12.71
N GLY A 40 -25.07 9.10 12.48
CA GLY A 40 -25.90 8.79 11.31
C GLY A 40 -25.89 9.88 10.24
N ASP A 41 -26.69 9.66 9.19
CA ASP A 41 -26.87 10.60 8.09
C ASP A 41 -27.53 11.90 8.56
N GLY A 42 -26.94 13.04 8.19
CA GLY A 42 -27.43 14.38 8.55
C GLY A 42 -27.06 14.85 9.96
N GLU A 43 -26.46 14.00 10.81
CA GLU A 43 -25.98 14.43 12.11
C GLU A 43 -24.86 15.48 11.98
N GLU A 44 -24.76 16.34 13.00
CA GLU A 44 -23.80 17.43 13.04
C GLU A 44 -22.92 17.40 14.29
N LEU A 45 -21.67 17.83 14.11
CA LEU A 45 -20.70 18.07 15.17
C LEU A 45 -20.03 19.43 14.94
N SER A 46 -20.15 20.32 15.92
CA SER A 46 -19.46 21.61 15.89
C SER A 46 -18.02 21.47 16.38
N VAL A 47 -17.08 22.01 15.61
CA VAL A 47 -15.67 22.14 15.95
C VAL A 47 -15.31 23.62 15.88
N GLY A 48 -15.46 24.30 17.01
CA GLY A 48 -15.39 25.76 17.05
C GLY A 48 -16.51 26.38 16.20
N ARG A 49 -16.14 27.03 15.10
CA ARG A 49 -17.08 27.69 14.15
C ARG A 49 -17.38 26.87 12.91
N VAL A 50 -16.69 25.75 12.75
CA VAL A 50 -16.91 24.81 11.65
C VAL A 50 -17.95 23.79 12.09
N THR A 51 -18.94 23.54 11.25
CA THR A 51 -19.87 22.42 11.41
C THR A 51 -19.45 21.29 10.50
N LEU A 52 -19.25 20.11 11.09
CA LEU A 52 -19.09 18.86 10.39
C LEU A 52 -20.46 18.19 10.28
N ARG A 53 -20.98 18.04 9.07
CA ARG A 53 -22.23 17.31 8.81
C ARG A 53 -21.91 15.96 8.17
N PHE A 54 -22.39 14.88 8.78
CA PHE A 54 -22.10 13.52 8.34
C PHE A 54 -23.10 13.06 7.27
N ILE A 55 -22.59 12.34 6.28
CA ILE A 55 -23.38 11.65 5.26
C ILE A 55 -22.97 10.18 5.32
N GLU A 56 -23.92 9.28 5.53
CA GLU A 56 -23.64 7.84 5.39
C GLU A 56 -23.34 7.54 3.91
N THR A 57 -22.15 7.06 3.62
CA THR A 57 -21.72 6.71 2.26
C THR A 57 -21.16 5.29 2.22
N PRO A 58 -21.97 4.26 2.56
CA PRO A 58 -21.51 2.88 2.50
C PRO A 58 -21.11 2.49 1.08
N GLY A 59 -20.09 1.65 0.98
CA GLY A 59 -19.64 1.15 -0.32
C GLY A 59 -18.24 0.58 -0.24
N HIS A 60 -17.29 1.36 0.25
CA HIS A 60 -15.98 0.85 0.62
C HIS A 60 -16.06 -0.02 1.88
N THR A 61 -16.70 0.51 2.92
CA THR A 61 -17.11 -0.25 4.11
C THR A 61 -18.57 0.06 4.46
N PRO A 62 -19.26 -0.81 5.22
CA PRO A 62 -20.66 -0.62 5.59
C PRO A 62 -20.95 0.63 6.44
N GLU A 63 -19.97 1.06 7.23
CA GLU A 63 -20.05 2.23 8.12
C GLU A 63 -19.46 3.50 7.54
N SER A 64 -18.96 3.45 6.31
CA SER A 64 -18.31 4.59 5.66
C SER A 64 -19.20 5.83 5.75
N VAL A 65 -18.61 6.94 6.21
CA VAL A 65 -19.22 8.26 6.21
C VAL A 65 -18.34 9.24 5.44
N SER A 66 -18.99 10.12 4.69
CA SER A 66 -18.39 11.34 4.16
C SER A 66 -18.76 12.52 5.06
N VAL A 67 -17.87 13.50 5.19
CA VAL A 67 -18.05 14.63 6.10
C VAL A 67 -18.07 15.93 5.32
N LEU A 68 -19.23 16.58 5.29
CA LEU A 68 -19.35 17.94 4.78
C LEU A 68 -18.75 18.91 5.79
N VAL A 69 -17.89 19.82 5.30
CA VAL A 69 -17.29 20.88 6.11
C VAL A 69 -17.95 22.20 5.76
N ILE A 70 -18.64 22.77 6.75
CA ILE A 70 -19.42 24.00 6.62
C ILE A 70 -18.79 25.06 7.51
N ASP A 71 -18.24 26.11 6.90
CA ASP A 71 -17.83 27.31 7.61
C ASP A 71 -19.03 28.27 7.68
N THR A 72 -19.70 28.25 8.83
CA THR A 72 -20.93 29.01 9.06
C THR A 72 -20.74 30.53 9.05
N GLU A 73 -19.50 31.04 9.15
CA GLU A 73 -19.21 32.47 9.00
C GLU A 73 -19.19 32.90 7.52
N VAL A 74 -19.02 31.94 6.59
CA VAL A 74 -18.92 32.20 5.15
C VAL A 74 -20.21 31.82 4.42
N SER A 75 -20.77 30.64 4.70
CA SER A 75 -22.00 30.15 4.06
C SER A 75 -22.66 29.04 4.88
N ALA A 76 -23.97 28.88 4.69
CA ALA A 76 -24.70 27.71 5.20
C ALA A 76 -24.46 26.46 4.34
N GLU A 77 -23.93 26.62 3.13
CA GLU A 77 -23.62 25.53 2.20
C GLU A 77 -22.19 24.99 2.42
N PRO A 78 -21.98 23.67 2.21
CA PRO A 78 -20.66 23.08 2.35
C PRO A 78 -19.71 23.58 1.26
N ARG A 79 -18.45 23.85 1.65
CA ARG A 79 -17.37 24.19 0.73
C ARG A 79 -16.53 22.98 0.34
N MET A 80 -16.48 22.00 1.23
CA MET A 80 -15.61 20.83 1.11
C MET A 80 -16.36 19.58 1.59
N VAL A 81 -16.00 18.44 1.02
CA VAL A 81 -16.41 17.12 1.49
C VAL A 81 -15.18 16.24 1.69
N LEU A 82 -15.03 15.70 2.89
CA LEU A 82 -14.07 14.66 3.21
C LEU A 82 -14.71 13.32 2.86
N THR A 83 -14.30 12.67 1.77
CA THR A 83 -15.02 11.53 1.19
C THR A 83 -14.57 10.17 1.73
N GLY A 84 -13.55 10.16 2.60
CA GLY A 84 -12.91 8.94 3.04
C GLY A 84 -12.43 8.12 1.83
N ASP A 85 -12.76 6.83 1.84
CA ASP A 85 -12.48 5.92 0.74
C ASP A 85 -13.71 5.65 -0.14
N THR A 86 -14.78 6.44 -0.02
CA THR A 86 -15.96 6.28 -0.90
C THR A 86 -15.66 6.80 -2.31
N LEU A 87 -15.14 8.02 -2.40
CA LEU A 87 -14.83 8.71 -3.65
C LEU A 87 -13.38 9.20 -3.62
N PHE A 88 -12.61 8.85 -4.63
CA PHE A 88 -11.24 9.30 -4.84
C PHE A 88 -11.14 10.27 -6.02
N ASN A 89 -9.98 10.90 -6.17
CA ASN A 89 -9.67 11.68 -7.37
C ASN A 89 -9.44 10.74 -8.55
N GLY A 90 -10.43 10.67 -9.45
CA GLY A 90 -10.39 9.84 -10.67
C GLY A 90 -10.76 8.37 -10.46
N ASP A 91 -11.19 7.98 -9.25
CA ASP A 91 -11.57 6.61 -8.93
C ASP A 91 -12.58 6.55 -7.77
N VAL A 92 -12.99 5.35 -7.34
CA VAL A 92 -13.87 5.11 -6.19
C VAL A 92 -13.34 3.97 -5.32
N GLY A 93 -13.87 3.84 -4.10
CA GLY A 93 -13.49 2.77 -3.17
C GLY A 93 -13.72 1.37 -3.72
N ARG A 94 -12.81 0.44 -3.42
CA ARG A 94 -13.04 -0.98 -3.68
C ARG A 94 -14.13 -1.54 -2.74
N PRO A 95 -15.08 -2.37 -3.21
CA PRO A 95 -16.20 -2.86 -2.42
C PRO A 95 -16.00 -4.23 -1.76
N ASP A 96 -14.82 -4.84 -1.85
CA ASP A 96 -14.58 -6.24 -1.47
C ASP A 96 -13.94 -6.46 -0.09
N LEU A 97 -13.75 -5.41 0.71
CA LEU A 97 -13.07 -5.50 2.00
C LEU A 97 -13.98 -5.95 3.17
N ALA A 98 -15.30 -5.98 2.97
CA ALA A 98 -16.28 -6.20 4.02
C ALA A 98 -16.76 -7.66 4.17
N GLY A 99 -16.12 -8.61 3.47
CA GLY A 99 -16.52 -10.02 3.44
C GLY A 99 -16.64 -10.67 4.83
N ALA A 100 -15.66 -10.42 5.72
CA ALA A 100 -15.66 -10.95 7.09
C ALA A 100 -16.83 -10.44 7.96
N ARG A 101 -17.50 -9.36 7.53
CA ARG A 101 -18.65 -8.76 8.21
C ARG A 101 -20.00 -9.17 7.60
N GLY A 102 -20.00 -10.16 6.70
CA GLY A 102 -21.22 -10.73 6.11
C GLY A 102 -21.74 -9.98 4.89
N TYR A 103 -20.94 -9.12 4.27
CA TYR A 103 -21.30 -8.40 3.05
C TYR A 103 -20.64 -9.03 1.84
N THR A 104 -21.40 -9.28 0.77
CA THR A 104 -20.81 -9.66 -0.51
C THR A 104 -20.25 -8.43 -1.24
N THR A 105 -19.31 -8.65 -2.14
CA THR A 105 -18.74 -7.58 -2.97
C THR A 105 -19.81 -6.88 -3.80
N GLU A 106 -20.80 -7.62 -4.32
CA GLU A 106 -21.92 -7.06 -5.08
C GLU A 106 -22.82 -6.17 -4.22
N MET A 107 -23.12 -6.58 -2.98
CA MET A 107 -23.90 -5.77 -2.04
C MET A 107 -23.19 -4.46 -1.72
N MET A 108 -21.87 -4.50 -1.51
CA MET A 108 -21.08 -3.31 -1.24
C MET A 108 -20.98 -2.39 -2.47
N ALA A 109 -20.83 -2.96 -3.68
CA ALA A 109 -20.84 -2.19 -4.92
C ALA A 109 -22.20 -1.52 -5.18
N ASP A 110 -23.30 -2.21 -4.85
CA ASP A 110 -24.66 -1.66 -4.90
C ASP A 110 -24.81 -0.44 -3.97
N MET A 111 -24.35 -0.57 -2.72
CA MET A 111 -24.33 0.54 -1.76
C MET A 111 -23.45 1.69 -2.22
N LEU A 112 -22.27 1.39 -2.79
CA LEU A 112 -21.36 2.40 -3.32
C LEU A 112 -22.03 3.23 -4.41
N TYR A 113 -22.75 2.59 -5.34
CA TYR A 113 -23.51 3.28 -6.38
C TYR A 113 -24.53 4.28 -5.79
N GLU A 114 -25.31 3.85 -4.80
CA GLU A 114 -26.30 4.72 -4.14
C GLU A 114 -25.64 5.88 -3.38
N SER A 115 -24.51 5.63 -2.71
CA SER A 115 -23.73 6.67 -2.03
C SER A 115 -23.19 7.73 -2.99
N LEU A 116 -22.67 7.29 -4.14
CA LEU A 116 -22.13 8.19 -5.17
C LEU A 116 -23.23 8.97 -5.88
N HIS A 117 -24.20 8.28 -6.48
CA HIS A 117 -25.22 8.90 -7.34
C HIS A 117 -26.39 9.50 -6.56
N GLY A 118 -26.75 8.90 -5.43
CA GLY A 118 -27.85 9.34 -4.57
C GLY A 118 -27.47 10.45 -3.60
N LYS A 119 -26.18 10.60 -3.26
CA LYS A 119 -25.72 11.58 -2.26
C LYS A 119 -24.61 12.49 -2.76
N LEU A 120 -23.39 11.97 -2.99
CA LEU A 120 -22.22 12.82 -3.29
C LEU A 120 -22.39 13.62 -4.58
N LEU A 121 -22.88 13.00 -5.65
CA LEU A 121 -23.13 13.67 -6.93
C LEU A 121 -24.31 14.65 -6.90
N ARG A 122 -25.07 14.75 -5.80
CA ARG A 122 -26.10 15.78 -5.61
C ARG A 122 -25.54 17.09 -5.04
N LEU A 123 -24.31 17.07 -4.54
CA LEU A 123 -23.62 18.26 -4.08
C LEU A 123 -23.32 19.20 -5.25
N ALA A 124 -23.15 20.49 -4.95
CA ALA A 124 -22.80 21.48 -5.94
C ALA A 124 -21.42 21.17 -6.57
N ASP A 125 -21.28 21.44 -7.86
CA ASP A 125 -20.05 21.14 -8.61
C ASP A 125 -18.80 21.85 -8.07
N SER A 126 -18.98 22.96 -7.34
CA SER A 126 -17.90 23.73 -6.70
C SER A 126 -17.43 23.15 -5.36
N VAL A 127 -18.10 22.14 -4.80
CA VAL A 127 -17.67 21.51 -3.55
C VAL A 127 -16.38 20.75 -3.79
N GLU A 128 -15.36 21.09 -3.01
CA GLU A 128 -14.04 20.44 -3.07
C GLU A 128 -14.10 19.02 -2.48
N VAL A 129 -13.41 18.09 -3.11
CA VAL A 129 -13.34 16.68 -2.71
C VAL A 129 -11.96 16.41 -2.11
N TYR A 130 -11.97 15.88 -0.89
CA TYR A 130 -10.77 15.46 -0.16
C TYR A 130 -10.89 13.99 0.26
N PRO A 131 -10.30 13.06 -0.50
CA PRO A 131 -10.28 11.65 -0.14
C PRO A 131 -9.32 11.35 1.02
N ALA A 132 -9.45 10.16 1.62
CA ALA A 132 -8.48 9.67 2.60
C ALA A 132 -7.22 9.05 1.96
N HIS A 133 -7.28 8.67 0.67
CA HIS A 133 -6.16 8.09 -0.07
C HIS A 133 -5.88 8.79 -1.41
N GLY A 134 -4.61 8.71 -1.84
CA GLY A 134 -4.10 9.23 -3.12
C GLY A 134 -3.39 8.17 -3.96
N ALA A 135 -2.70 8.61 -5.02
CA ALA A 135 -1.97 7.73 -5.94
C ALA A 135 -1.09 6.68 -5.23
N GLY A 136 -1.27 5.43 -5.64
CA GLY A 136 -0.50 4.29 -5.14
C GLY A 136 -1.17 3.51 -4.01
N SER A 137 -2.25 4.02 -3.40
CA SER A 137 -3.01 3.24 -2.41
C SER A 137 -3.61 1.96 -3.02
N MET A 138 -3.71 0.92 -2.20
CA MET A 138 -4.33 -0.37 -2.54
C MET A 138 -5.85 -0.39 -2.30
N CYS A 139 -6.41 0.71 -1.77
CA CYS A 139 -7.85 0.91 -1.55
C CYS A 139 -8.61 1.35 -2.82
N GLY A 140 -7.89 1.80 -3.85
CA GLY A 140 -8.43 2.15 -5.18
C GLY A 140 -7.62 1.51 -6.31
N ARG A 141 -8.19 1.48 -7.52
CA ARG A 141 -7.60 0.92 -8.73
C ARG A 141 -6.62 1.88 -9.41
N ASN A 142 -7.03 3.14 -9.59
CA ASN A 142 -6.33 4.14 -10.38
C ASN A 142 -6.49 5.58 -9.83
N ILE A 143 -6.09 5.78 -8.57
CA ILE A 143 -6.20 7.08 -7.92
C ILE A 143 -5.19 8.08 -8.51
N SER A 144 -5.65 9.29 -8.81
CA SER A 144 -4.83 10.42 -9.29
C SER A 144 -3.77 10.85 -8.28
N LYS A 145 -2.72 11.52 -8.77
CA LYS A 145 -1.67 12.13 -7.95
C LYS A 145 -2.10 13.45 -7.32
N GLU A 146 -3.18 14.06 -7.83
CA GLU A 146 -3.73 15.30 -7.27
C GLU A 146 -4.26 15.07 -5.85
N THR A 147 -4.04 16.04 -4.97
CA THR A 147 -4.40 15.95 -3.54
C THR A 147 -5.85 16.36 -3.25
N SER A 148 -6.51 17.01 -4.19
CA SER A 148 -7.93 17.40 -4.13
C SER A 148 -8.51 17.52 -5.54
N SER A 149 -9.84 17.60 -5.63
CA SER A 149 -10.59 17.86 -6.86
C SER A 149 -11.92 18.53 -6.49
N THR A 150 -12.91 18.52 -7.39
CA THR A 150 -14.27 18.96 -7.09
C THR A 150 -15.31 17.94 -7.53
N ILE A 151 -16.52 18.02 -6.97
CA ILE A 151 -17.66 17.19 -7.41
C ILE A 151 -17.91 17.34 -8.91
N GLY A 152 -17.79 18.56 -9.46
CA GLY A 152 -17.99 18.81 -10.88
C GLY A 152 -16.90 18.24 -11.78
N GLU A 153 -15.66 18.18 -11.31
CA GLU A 153 -14.57 17.49 -12.04
C GLU A 153 -14.75 15.98 -11.99
N GLN A 154 -15.02 15.42 -10.81
CA GLN A 154 -15.23 13.99 -10.64
C GLN A 154 -16.41 13.51 -11.49
N ARG A 155 -17.53 14.24 -11.49
CA ARG A 155 -18.68 13.95 -12.37
C ARG A 155 -18.29 13.87 -13.85
N ARG A 156 -17.37 14.72 -14.31
CA ARG A 156 -16.97 14.83 -15.72
C ARG A 156 -15.90 13.83 -16.13
N LEU A 157 -14.95 13.51 -15.25
CA LEU A 157 -13.72 12.82 -15.61
C LEU A 157 -13.57 11.44 -14.96
N ASN A 158 -14.25 11.18 -13.84
CA ASN A 158 -14.15 9.91 -13.13
C ASN A 158 -14.92 8.84 -13.91
N TYR A 159 -14.20 7.80 -14.37
CA TYR A 159 -14.76 6.74 -15.20
C TYR A 159 -15.92 6.01 -14.50
N ALA A 160 -15.84 5.87 -13.17
CA ALA A 160 -16.84 5.16 -12.38
C ALA A 160 -18.13 5.99 -12.17
N LEU A 161 -18.10 7.30 -12.45
CA LEU A 161 -19.22 8.22 -12.27
C LEU A 161 -19.93 8.56 -13.58
N GLN A 162 -19.48 7.99 -14.70
CA GLN A 162 -20.13 8.19 -15.99
C GLN A 162 -21.53 7.58 -16.02
N PRO A 163 -22.48 8.13 -16.80
CA PRO A 163 -23.82 7.58 -16.88
C PRO A 163 -23.82 6.11 -17.32
N MET A 164 -24.29 5.22 -16.44
CA MET A 164 -24.43 3.79 -16.70
C MET A 164 -25.56 3.19 -15.87
N ALA A 165 -26.01 1.99 -16.23
CA ALA A 165 -26.97 1.25 -15.40
C ALA A 165 -26.28 0.75 -14.11
N LYS A 166 -27.05 0.63 -13.02
CA LYS A 166 -26.52 0.15 -11.72
C LYS A 166 -25.85 -1.22 -11.83
N ASP A 167 -26.46 -2.16 -12.54
CA ASP A 167 -25.90 -3.51 -12.74
C ASP A 167 -24.56 -3.48 -13.50
N GLU A 168 -24.41 -2.52 -14.42
CA GLU A 168 -23.15 -2.31 -15.14
C GLU A 168 -22.06 -1.76 -14.22
N PHE A 169 -22.41 -0.82 -13.35
CA PHE A 169 -21.51 -0.32 -12.31
C PHE A 169 -21.05 -1.44 -11.37
N VAL A 170 -22.00 -2.24 -10.86
CA VAL A 170 -21.69 -3.37 -9.96
C VAL A 170 -20.73 -4.33 -10.65
N ARG A 171 -21.00 -4.74 -11.89
CA ARG A 171 -20.12 -5.64 -12.65
C ARG A 171 -18.72 -5.04 -12.83
N MET A 172 -18.63 -3.77 -13.19
CA MET A 172 -17.34 -3.07 -13.35
C MET A 172 -16.55 -3.08 -12.04
N MET A 173 -17.21 -2.82 -10.92
CA MET A 173 -16.59 -2.74 -9.59
C MET A 173 -16.25 -4.09 -8.97
N THR A 174 -16.86 -5.19 -9.44
CA THR A 174 -16.57 -6.55 -8.95
C THR A 174 -15.63 -7.35 -9.86
N THR A 175 -15.33 -6.86 -11.07
CA THR A 175 -14.42 -7.52 -12.03
C THR A 175 -12.97 -7.09 -11.82
N ASP A 176 -12.02 -8.02 -11.97
CA ASP A 176 -10.56 -7.79 -11.93
C ASP A 176 -10.06 -7.03 -10.69
N LEU A 177 -10.65 -7.33 -9.53
CA LEU A 177 -10.23 -6.72 -8.27
C LEU A 177 -8.82 -7.20 -7.88
N PRO A 178 -7.94 -6.28 -7.45
CA PRO A 178 -6.60 -6.65 -7.01
C PRO A 178 -6.69 -7.49 -5.72
N GLU A 179 -5.73 -8.37 -5.52
CA GLU A 179 -5.64 -9.14 -4.27
C GLU A 179 -5.59 -8.20 -3.06
N GLN A 180 -6.33 -8.56 -2.00
CA GLN A 180 -6.29 -7.85 -0.74
C GLN A 180 -4.99 -8.22 0.01
N PRO A 181 -4.19 -7.24 0.49
CA PRO A 181 -3.03 -7.55 1.32
C PRO A 181 -3.44 -8.32 2.57
N ALA A 182 -2.66 -9.35 2.93
CA ALA A 182 -3.00 -10.27 4.03
C ALA A 182 -3.17 -9.59 5.39
N TYR A 183 -2.55 -8.42 5.59
CA TYR A 183 -2.65 -7.66 6.83
C TYR A 183 -3.95 -6.85 6.95
N PHE A 184 -4.70 -6.65 5.85
CA PHE A 184 -5.85 -5.75 5.86
C PHE A 184 -6.97 -6.16 6.85
N PRO A 185 -7.40 -7.44 6.89
CA PRO A 185 -8.41 -7.87 7.85
C PRO A 185 -7.96 -7.71 9.31
N PHE A 186 -6.66 -7.79 9.56
CA PHE A 186 -6.09 -7.64 10.90
C PHE A 186 -6.13 -6.18 11.35
N ASP A 187 -5.69 -5.24 10.51
CA ASP A 187 -5.75 -3.80 10.82
C ASP A 187 -7.20 -3.32 11.01
N ALA A 188 -8.12 -3.77 10.16
CA ALA A 188 -9.54 -3.47 10.31
C ALA A 188 -10.10 -3.95 11.66
N GLU A 189 -9.70 -5.13 12.12
CA GLU A 189 -10.12 -5.67 13.43
C GLU A 189 -9.44 -4.96 14.60
N ILE A 190 -8.16 -4.59 14.48
CA ILE A 190 -7.47 -3.73 15.46
C ILE A 190 -8.23 -2.40 15.60
N ASN A 191 -8.56 -1.77 14.47
CA ASN A 191 -9.27 -0.50 14.43
C ASN A 191 -10.70 -0.59 14.99
N ARG A 192 -11.35 -1.75 14.82
CA ARG A 192 -12.69 -1.99 15.37
C ARG A 192 -12.64 -2.26 16.88
N THR A 193 -11.67 -3.02 17.35
CA THR A 193 -11.57 -3.41 18.76
C THR A 193 -10.85 -2.38 19.62
N GLY A 194 -10.08 -1.49 19.00
CA GLY A 194 -9.18 -0.57 19.69
C GLY A 194 -7.97 -1.28 20.31
N GLY A 195 -7.56 -2.41 19.70
CA GLY A 195 -6.57 -3.35 20.23
C GLY A 195 -5.10 -2.98 19.99
N ALA A 196 -4.82 -1.80 19.44
CA ALA A 196 -3.46 -1.31 19.26
C ALA A 196 -2.91 -0.73 20.56
N ASP A 197 -1.68 -1.11 20.91
CA ASP A 197 -0.97 -0.49 22.01
C ASP A 197 -0.50 0.93 21.60
N PRO A 198 -0.44 1.89 22.53
CA PRO A 198 0.19 3.18 22.27
C PRO A 198 1.63 3.01 21.80
N LEU A 199 2.10 3.87 20.88
CA LEU A 199 3.44 3.74 20.31
C LEU A 199 4.55 3.76 21.38
N ASP A 200 4.38 4.57 22.43
CA ASP A 200 5.34 4.68 23.54
C ASP A 200 5.36 3.44 24.46
N ALA A 201 4.34 2.57 24.38
CA ALA A 201 4.27 1.31 25.11
C ALA A 201 4.91 0.14 24.34
N LEU A 202 5.21 0.31 23.05
CA LEU A 202 5.84 -0.75 22.25
C LEU A 202 7.24 -1.08 22.78
N PRO A 203 7.63 -2.37 22.84
CA PRO A 203 8.95 -2.76 23.28
C PRO A 203 10.05 -2.15 22.39
N ARG A 204 11.04 -1.52 23.02
CA ARG A 204 12.21 -1.01 22.27
C ARG A 204 13.03 -2.20 21.74
N PRO A 205 13.40 -2.19 20.44
CA PRO A 205 14.19 -3.26 19.86
C PRO A 205 15.62 -3.28 20.44
N ALA A 206 16.17 -4.48 20.63
CA ALA A 206 17.54 -4.63 21.10
C ALA A 206 18.57 -4.21 20.02
N ALA A 207 19.64 -3.55 20.43
CA ALA A 207 20.79 -3.28 19.56
C ALA A 207 21.64 -4.56 19.42
N LEU A 208 21.65 -5.17 18.23
CA LEU A 208 22.26 -6.48 17.99
C LEU A 208 23.64 -6.37 17.33
N THR A 209 24.51 -7.34 17.62
CA THR A 209 25.79 -7.52 16.91
C THR A 209 25.58 -8.30 15.61
N PRO A 210 26.51 -8.24 14.64
CA PRO A 210 26.40 -9.02 13.41
C PRO A 210 26.20 -10.53 13.64
N HIS A 211 26.90 -11.12 14.61
CA HIS A 211 26.76 -12.54 14.94
C HIS A 211 25.38 -12.87 15.53
N ALA A 212 24.82 -11.97 16.35
CA ALA A 212 23.48 -12.14 16.89
C ALA A 212 22.41 -12.06 15.79
N VAL A 213 22.56 -11.12 14.84
CA VAL A 213 21.66 -11.02 13.68
C VAL A 213 21.72 -12.28 12.82
N ALA A 214 22.92 -12.78 12.49
CA ALA A 214 23.08 -14.03 11.74
C ALA A 214 22.45 -15.23 12.46
N SER A 215 22.64 -15.35 13.77
CA SER A 215 22.06 -16.42 14.58
C SER A 215 20.53 -16.39 14.58
N LEU A 216 19.94 -15.21 14.76
CA LEU A 216 18.48 -15.06 14.76
C LEU A 216 17.88 -15.26 13.36
N ALA A 217 18.56 -14.81 12.30
CA ALA A 217 18.15 -15.09 10.92
C ALA A 217 18.07 -16.61 10.65
N ASN A 218 19.04 -17.37 11.13
CA ASN A 218 19.03 -18.85 11.07
C ASN A 218 17.91 -19.49 11.91
N GLN A 219 17.38 -18.79 12.90
CA GLN A 219 16.22 -19.22 13.71
C GLN A 219 14.88 -18.83 13.06
N GLY A 220 14.90 -18.30 11.84
CA GLY A 220 13.70 -17.94 11.07
C GLY A 220 13.21 -16.51 11.29
N HIS A 221 13.99 -15.65 11.97
CA HIS A 221 13.69 -14.23 12.01
C HIS A 221 13.89 -13.61 10.61
N VAL A 222 13.01 -12.68 10.23
CA VAL A 222 13.18 -11.94 8.98
C VAL A 222 14.12 -10.77 9.23
N VAL A 223 15.23 -10.73 8.49
CA VAL A 223 16.08 -9.55 8.40
C VAL A 223 15.44 -8.62 7.37
N LEU A 224 14.82 -7.54 7.83
CA LEU A 224 14.19 -6.52 7.01
C LEU A 224 15.19 -5.37 6.81
N ASP A 225 15.72 -5.29 5.60
CA ASP A 225 16.66 -4.24 5.22
C ASP A 225 15.90 -3.07 4.60
N VAL A 226 15.91 -1.93 5.30
CA VAL A 226 15.15 -0.73 4.93
C VAL A 226 16.00 0.31 4.19
N ARG A 227 17.24 -0.05 3.84
CA ARG A 227 18.11 0.78 3.00
C ARG A 227 17.58 0.89 1.57
N THR A 228 18.14 1.81 0.81
CA THR A 228 17.80 1.97 -0.61
C THR A 228 18.18 0.71 -1.41
N ALA A 229 17.54 0.52 -2.57
CA ALA A 229 17.85 -0.60 -3.47
C ALA A 229 19.34 -0.63 -3.88
N ALA A 230 19.96 0.54 -4.03
CA ALA A 230 21.38 0.67 -4.37
C ALA A 230 22.29 0.20 -3.22
N GLU A 231 22.04 0.68 -1.99
CA GLU A 231 22.79 0.26 -0.80
C GLU A 231 22.62 -1.24 -0.51
N PHE A 232 21.39 -1.76 -0.66
CA PHE A 232 21.12 -3.18 -0.53
C PHE A 232 21.84 -4.00 -1.61
N GLY A 233 21.75 -3.56 -2.87
CA GLY A 233 22.38 -4.24 -4.00
C GLY A 233 23.90 -4.34 -3.89
N ALA A 234 24.54 -3.29 -3.37
CA ALA A 234 25.99 -3.22 -3.16
C ALA A 234 26.49 -4.23 -2.11
N GLY A 235 25.69 -4.52 -1.09
CA GLY A 235 26.02 -5.48 -0.02
C GLY A 235 24.93 -5.52 1.06
N HIS A 236 24.47 -6.72 1.41
CA HIS A 236 23.43 -6.95 2.42
C HIS A 236 23.65 -8.25 3.19
N VAL A 237 22.97 -8.37 4.33
CA VAL A 237 22.90 -9.61 5.12
C VAL A 237 22.27 -10.72 4.27
N PRO A 238 22.91 -11.89 4.11
CA PRO A 238 22.35 -13.00 3.33
C PRO A 238 20.92 -13.38 3.78
N GLY A 239 20.03 -13.52 2.80
CA GLY A 239 18.62 -13.86 3.03
C GLY A 239 17.72 -12.71 3.53
N ALA A 240 18.25 -11.50 3.65
CA ALA A 240 17.45 -10.32 4.00
C ALA A 240 16.43 -9.98 2.91
N VAL A 241 15.31 -9.40 3.34
CA VAL A 241 14.25 -8.85 2.46
C VAL A 241 14.42 -7.34 2.39
N ASN A 242 14.53 -6.78 1.18
CA ASN A 242 14.66 -5.34 1.01
C ASN A 242 13.29 -4.68 0.82
N VAL A 243 12.95 -3.78 1.73
CA VAL A 243 11.81 -2.87 1.58
C VAL A 243 12.30 -1.50 2.01
N GLY A 244 12.75 -0.70 1.05
CA GLY A 244 13.36 0.60 1.36
C GLY A 244 12.41 1.52 2.12
N LEU A 245 12.94 2.29 3.07
CA LEU A 245 12.15 3.21 3.90
C LEU A 245 11.53 4.35 3.06
N GLY A 246 12.16 4.72 1.94
CA GLY A 246 11.57 5.65 0.98
C GLY A 246 10.32 5.07 0.30
N GLY A 247 9.27 5.89 0.14
CA GLY A 247 8.05 5.47 -0.55
C GLY A 247 7.10 4.65 0.32
N GLN A 248 6.55 3.55 -0.21
CA GLN A 248 5.43 2.79 0.38
C GLN A 248 5.87 1.69 1.36
N PHE A 249 6.91 1.95 2.16
CA PHE A 249 7.52 0.97 3.07
C PHE A 249 6.51 0.16 3.89
N ALA A 250 5.60 0.82 4.60
CA ALA A 250 4.66 0.17 5.51
C ALA A 250 3.78 -0.87 4.78
N SER A 251 3.16 -0.47 3.67
CA SER A 251 2.29 -1.36 2.88
C SER A 251 3.04 -2.56 2.29
N TRP A 252 4.25 -2.35 1.77
CA TRP A 252 5.07 -3.45 1.26
C TRP A 252 5.60 -4.36 2.37
N ALA A 253 6.02 -3.82 3.51
CA ALA A 253 6.41 -4.62 4.65
C ALA A 253 5.25 -5.48 5.16
N GLY A 254 4.06 -4.88 5.32
CA GLY A 254 2.81 -5.56 5.70
C GLY A 254 2.38 -6.65 4.71
N SER A 255 2.71 -6.49 3.43
CA SER A 255 2.36 -7.45 2.38
C SER A 255 3.37 -8.59 2.25
N LEU A 256 4.67 -8.32 2.44
CA LEU A 256 5.74 -9.27 2.16
C LEU A 256 6.24 -10.03 3.38
N VAL A 257 6.03 -9.48 4.58
CA VAL A 257 6.39 -10.11 5.84
C VAL A 257 5.10 -10.56 6.52
N ALA A 258 4.97 -11.84 6.83
CA ALA A 258 3.79 -12.32 7.53
C ALA A 258 3.68 -11.67 8.91
N LEU A 259 2.47 -11.26 9.30
CA LEU A 259 2.20 -10.70 10.61
C LEU A 259 2.72 -11.62 11.72
N ARG A 260 3.28 -11.02 12.78
CA ARG A 260 3.92 -11.69 13.94
C ARG A 260 5.26 -12.39 13.67
N THR A 261 5.73 -12.46 12.42
CA THR A 261 7.08 -12.96 12.14
C THR A 261 8.10 -12.07 12.83
N PRO A 262 9.00 -12.59 13.69
CA PRO A 262 9.99 -11.77 14.37
C PRO A 262 10.90 -11.02 13.38
N ILE A 263 10.98 -9.70 13.50
CA ILE A 263 11.74 -8.83 12.59
C ILE A 263 13.05 -8.37 13.24
N ILE A 264 14.12 -8.35 12.44
CA ILE A 264 15.36 -7.63 12.73
C ILE A 264 15.53 -6.56 11.66
N ILE A 265 15.74 -5.32 12.08
CA ILE A 265 15.88 -4.19 11.16
C ILE A 265 17.35 -3.99 10.79
N VAL A 266 17.61 -3.74 9.52
CA VAL A 266 18.87 -3.15 9.04
C VAL A 266 18.55 -1.80 8.43
N THR A 267 19.07 -0.72 9.03
CA THR A 267 18.91 0.66 8.54
C THR A 267 20.19 1.16 7.89
N GLY A 268 20.09 2.26 7.14
CA GLY A 268 21.28 2.97 6.64
C GLY A 268 21.93 3.81 7.73
N ARG A 269 21.11 4.34 8.64
CA ARG A 269 21.54 5.06 9.83
C ARG A 269 20.68 4.72 11.04
N ASP A 270 21.25 4.72 12.24
CA ASP A 270 20.53 4.32 13.46
C ASP A 270 19.35 5.27 13.78
N GLU A 271 19.37 6.54 13.33
CA GLU A 271 18.27 7.48 13.55
C GLU A 271 16.98 7.09 12.80
N GLN A 272 17.07 6.20 11.81
CA GLN A 272 15.92 5.71 11.04
C GLN A 272 15.13 4.62 11.78
N ILE A 273 15.64 4.11 12.92
CA ILE A 273 15.01 3.01 13.65
C ILE A 273 13.62 3.43 14.14
N ASP A 274 13.49 4.59 14.80
CA ASP A 274 12.22 5.05 15.34
C ASP A 274 11.17 5.25 14.24
N GLU A 275 11.55 5.86 13.11
CA GLU A 275 10.66 5.98 11.95
C GLU A 275 10.21 4.60 11.44
N THR A 276 11.15 3.66 11.34
CA THR A 276 10.87 2.30 10.87
C THR A 276 9.88 1.59 11.79
N LEU A 277 10.08 1.69 13.11
CA LEU A 277 9.18 1.10 14.11
C LEU A 277 7.76 1.68 14.01
N VAL A 278 7.65 3.02 13.97
CA VAL A 278 6.34 3.69 13.85
C VAL A 278 5.63 3.25 12.57
N ARG A 279 6.34 3.15 11.45
CA ARG A 279 5.73 2.77 10.17
C ARG A 279 5.39 1.29 10.06
N LEU A 280 6.11 0.41 10.76
CA LEU A 280 5.72 -1.01 10.90
C LEU A 280 4.51 -1.18 11.82
N ALA A 281 4.46 -0.46 12.95
CA ALA A 281 3.31 -0.48 13.85
C ALA A 281 2.02 -0.04 13.14
N ARG A 282 2.12 0.93 12.22
CA ARG A 282 1.00 1.36 11.37
C ARG A 282 0.39 0.26 10.50
N VAL A 283 1.06 -0.87 10.28
CA VAL A 283 0.51 -2.02 9.53
C VAL A 283 0.48 -3.28 10.40
N GLY A 284 0.37 -3.11 11.72
CA GLY A 284 0.25 -4.20 12.69
C GLY A 284 1.55 -4.97 12.97
N HIS A 285 2.70 -4.53 12.47
CA HIS A 285 3.99 -5.18 12.69
C HIS A 285 4.69 -4.70 13.96
N GLU A 286 4.25 -5.22 15.11
CA GLU A 286 4.82 -4.92 16.43
C GLU A 286 5.86 -5.96 16.92
N SER A 287 6.23 -6.90 16.05
CA SER A 287 7.09 -8.05 16.38
C SER A 287 8.59 -7.81 16.15
N VAL A 288 9.01 -6.55 16.14
CA VAL A 288 10.42 -6.18 16.00
C VAL A 288 11.18 -6.60 17.26
N ARG A 289 12.27 -7.37 17.08
CA ARG A 289 13.08 -7.91 18.19
C ARG A 289 14.40 -7.18 18.36
N GLY A 290 14.94 -6.62 17.29
CA GLY A 290 16.20 -5.91 17.33
C GLY A 290 16.54 -5.23 16.01
N TYR A 291 17.69 -4.58 16.00
CA TYR A 291 18.27 -3.98 14.81
C TYR A 291 19.78 -4.24 14.77
N LEU A 292 20.36 -4.24 13.57
CA LEU A 292 21.81 -4.35 13.40
C LEU A 292 22.49 -3.05 13.80
N ARG A 293 23.12 -3.03 14.98
CA ARG A 293 23.82 -1.84 15.49
C ARG A 293 25.03 -1.50 14.61
N GLY A 294 25.08 -0.26 14.12
CA GLY A 294 26.13 0.19 13.21
C GLY A 294 25.97 -0.33 11.76
N GLY A 295 24.78 -0.89 11.43
CA GLY A 295 24.41 -1.27 10.08
C GLY A 295 25.39 -2.22 9.37
N MET A 296 25.44 -2.11 8.04
CA MET A 296 26.33 -2.94 7.22
C MET A 296 27.82 -2.62 7.40
N GLU A 297 28.18 -1.43 7.85
CA GLU A 297 29.58 -1.13 8.19
C GLU A 297 30.08 -2.03 9.33
N ALA A 298 29.26 -2.20 10.38
CA ALA A 298 29.58 -3.11 11.48
C ALA A 298 29.58 -4.58 11.04
N TRP A 299 28.74 -4.95 10.06
CA TRP A 299 28.71 -6.28 9.46
C TRP A 299 30.03 -6.60 8.74
N GLY A 300 30.43 -5.73 7.81
CA GLY A 300 31.67 -5.86 7.06
C GLY A 300 32.92 -5.78 7.94
N ALA A 301 32.93 -4.91 8.96
CA ALA A 301 34.05 -4.81 9.93
C ALA A 301 34.29 -6.11 10.74
N ARG A 302 33.31 -7.02 10.77
CA ARG A 302 33.43 -8.35 11.39
C ARG A 302 33.71 -9.47 10.37
N ASN A 303 34.00 -9.14 9.12
CA ASN A 303 34.22 -10.07 8.01
C ASN A 303 33.08 -11.10 7.87
N MET A 304 31.85 -10.65 8.11
CA MET A 304 30.66 -11.47 7.91
C MET A 304 30.39 -11.61 6.41
N GLU A 305 29.80 -12.73 5.99
CA GLU A 305 29.44 -12.95 4.59
C GLU A 305 28.40 -11.92 4.13
N GLU A 306 28.60 -11.35 2.94
CA GLU A 306 27.67 -10.42 2.32
C GLU A 306 27.11 -11.00 1.02
N ALA A 307 25.82 -10.77 0.84
CA ALA A 307 25.11 -11.07 -0.37
C ALA A 307 25.00 -9.77 -1.20
N THR A 308 25.04 -9.88 -2.54
CA THR A 308 24.89 -8.72 -3.45
C THR A 308 23.83 -8.99 -4.51
N VAL A 309 23.23 -7.94 -5.05
CA VAL A 309 22.38 -8.00 -6.25
C VAL A 309 22.83 -6.85 -7.16
N PRO A 310 23.51 -7.14 -8.28
CA PRO A 310 23.89 -6.14 -9.25
C PRO A 310 22.71 -5.25 -9.65
N GLN A 311 22.93 -3.94 -9.59
CA GLN A 311 22.00 -2.94 -10.08
C GLN A 311 22.43 -2.55 -11.50
N ILE A 312 21.56 -2.73 -12.48
CA ILE A 312 21.89 -2.48 -13.90
C ILE A 312 21.01 -1.36 -14.46
N PRO A 313 21.59 -0.39 -15.19
CA PRO A 313 20.80 0.61 -15.90
C PRO A 313 20.09 -0.01 -17.11
N VAL A 314 19.01 0.62 -17.56
CA VAL A 314 18.21 0.13 -18.70
C VAL A 314 18.99 -0.05 -20.00
N ALA A 315 20.08 0.71 -20.21
CA ALA A 315 20.97 0.53 -21.36
C ALA A 315 21.75 -0.79 -21.31
N VAL A 316 22.15 -1.23 -20.12
CA VAL A 316 22.81 -2.53 -19.91
C VAL A 316 21.79 -3.65 -20.08
N LEU A 317 20.58 -3.51 -19.51
CA LEU A 317 19.49 -4.46 -19.73
C LEU A 317 19.21 -4.67 -21.22
N ARG A 318 19.10 -3.57 -21.99
CA ARG A 318 18.87 -3.65 -23.44
C ARG A 318 19.95 -4.47 -24.14
N ARG A 319 21.22 -4.20 -23.83
CA ARG A 319 22.34 -4.97 -24.40
C ARG A 319 22.27 -6.44 -24.02
N MET A 320 21.99 -6.76 -22.75
CA MET A 320 21.85 -8.15 -22.32
C MET A 320 20.66 -8.85 -23.01
N LEU A 321 19.56 -8.14 -23.30
CA LEU A 321 18.45 -8.70 -24.08
C LEU A 321 18.83 -8.99 -25.54
N GLU A 322 19.80 -8.27 -26.11
CA GLU A 322 20.29 -8.49 -27.48
C GLU A 322 21.36 -9.61 -27.51
N ASP A 323 22.30 -9.58 -26.56
CA ASP A 323 23.49 -10.44 -26.53
C ASP A 323 23.27 -11.78 -25.81
N GLU A 324 22.30 -11.87 -24.90
CA GLU A 324 22.04 -13.07 -24.09
C GLU A 324 20.61 -13.61 -24.33
N PRO A 325 20.44 -14.57 -25.27
CA PRO A 325 19.17 -15.30 -25.44
C PRO A 325 18.74 -16.04 -24.16
N GLY A 326 19.71 -16.36 -23.30
CA GLY A 326 19.53 -16.99 -21.99
C GLY A 326 18.89 -16.10 -20.92
N LEU A 327 18.89 -14.78 -21.08
CA LEU A 327 18.34 -13.86 -20.07
C LEU A 327 16.83 -14.00 -19.92
N GLN A 328 16.37 -14.12 -18.68
CA GLN A 328 14.97 -14.03 -18.30
C GLN A 328 14.69 -12.62 -17.77
N LEU A 329 13.67 -11.96 -18.31
CA LEU A 329 13.23 -10.65 -17.82
C LEU A 329 11.89 -10.81 -17.11
N LEU A 330 11.84 -10.42 -15.83
CA LEU A 330 10.64 -10.51 -15.00
C LEU A 330 10.12 -9.11 -14.68
N ASP A 331 8.90 -8.80 -15.12
CA ASP A 331 8.19 -7.58 -14.75
C ASP A 331 7.25 -7.85 -13.56
N VAL A 332 7.55 -7.19 -12.44
CA VAL A 332 6.84 -7.36 -11.17
C VAL A 332 5.81 -6.27 -10.88
N ARG A 333 5.44 -5.48 -11.89
CA ARG A 333 4.35 -4.50 -11.79
C ARG A 333 2.98 -5.19 -11.77
N ARG A 334 1.95 -4.44 -11.40
CA ARG A 334 0.56 -4.93 -11.44
C ARG A 334 0.13 -5.24 -12.89
N PRO A 335 -0.81 -6.17 -13.12
CA PRO A 335 -1.26 -6.55 -14.46
C PRO A 335 -1.68 -5.36 -15.33
N ALA A 336 -2.42 -4.39 -14.75
CA ALA A 336 -2.82 -3.18 -15.45
C ALA A 336 -1.64 -2.31 -15.90
N GLU A 337 -0.59 -2.19 -15.08
CA GLU A 337 0.63 -1.45 -15.44
C GLU A 337 1.40 -2.17 -16.56
N TYR A 338 1.47 -3.49 -16.50
CA TYR A 338 2.09 -4.33 -17.52
C TYR A 338 1.36 -4.21 -18.87
N ALA A 339 0.02 -4.22 -18.84
CA ALA A 339 -0.82 -4.14 -20.04
C ALA A 339 -0.70 -2.82 -20.81
N LEU A 340 -0.43 -1.70 -20.11
CA LEU A 340 -0.21 -0.39 -20.74
C LEU A 340 1.08 -0.35 -21.60
N GLY A 341 2.04 -1.21 -21.27
CA GLY A 341 3.31 -1.35 -22.00
C GLY A 341 4.42 -1.89 -21.10
N HIS A 342 5.23 -2.80 -21.63
CA HIS A 342 6.34 -3.44 -20.93
C HIS A 342 7.55 -3.61 -21.86
N ALA A 343 8.72 -3.90 -21.27
CA ALA A 343 9.93 -4.17 -22.05
C ALA A 343 9.79 -5.50 -22.82
N PRO A 344 10.40 -5.64 -24.02
CA PRO A 344 10.28 -6.84 -24.83
C PRO A 344 10.78 -8.08 -24.10
N ARG A 345 10.14 -9.23 -24.36
CA ARG A 345 10.45 -10.53 -23.72
C ARG A 345 10.22 -10.59 -22.20
N ALA A 346 9.66 -9.55 -21.58
CA ALA A 346 9.33 -9.59 -20.17
C ALA A 346 8.23 -10.62 -19.90
N ALA A 347 8.39 -11.46 -18.87
CA ALA A 347 7.32 -12.25 -18.30
C ALA A 347 6.67 -11.46 -17.15
N SER A 348 5.35 -11.49 -17.03
CA SER A 348 4.64 -10.85 -15.93
C SER A 348 4.52 -11.78 -14.74
N ALA A 349 4.98 -11.32 -13.57
CA ALA A 349 4.72 -11.95 -12.27
C ALA A 349 4.67 -10.84 -11.20
N PRO A 350 3.50 -10.21 -10.96
CA PRO A 350 3.34 -9.15 -9.98
C PRO A 350 3.96 -9.46 -8.62
N LEU A 351 4.59 -8.47 -7.99
CA LEU A 351 5.05 -8.62 -6.61
C LEU A 351 3.84 -8.77 -5.68
N SER A 352 3.62 -9.99 -5.21
CA SER A 352 2.51 -10.38 -4.33
C SER A 352 2.95 -11.52 -3.39
N PRO A 353 2.16 -11.86 -2.37
CA PRO A 353 2.37 -13.09 -1.60
C PRO A 353 2.42 -14.36 -2.47
N ARG A 354 1.81 -14.32 -3.66
CA ARG A 354 1.73 -15.43 -4.62
C ARG A 354 2.90 -15.48 -5.62
N LEU A 355 3.86 -14.56 -5.50
CA LEU A 355 5.01 -14.48 -6.41
C LEU A 355 5.71 -15.84 -6.57
N ARG A 356 5.79 -16.65 -5.51
CA ARG A 356 6.38 -17.99 -5.55
C ARG A 356 5.67 -18.92 -6.53
N GLU A 357 4.33 -18.86 -6.60
CA GLU A 357 3.54 -19.65 -7.54
C GLU A 357 3.64 -19.11 -8.97
N GLU A 358 3.78 -17.79 -9.13
CA GLU A 358 3.80 -17.15 -10.45
C GLU A 358 5.14 -17.36 -11.18
N ILE A 359 6.26 -17.44 -10.46
CA ILE A 359 7.60 -17.58 -11.06
C ILE A 359 8.03 -19.02 -11.37
N VAL A 360 7.14 -20.01 -11.27
CA VAL A 360 7.48 -21.43 -11.51
C VAL A 360 8.00 -21.71 -12.92
N HIS A 361 7.74 -20.81 -13.87
CA HIS A 361 8.22 -20.87 -15.23
C HIS A 361 9.67 -20.39 -15.39
N LEU A 362 10.26 -19.77 -14.36
CA LEU A 362 11.64 -19.30 -14.39
C LEU A 362 12.63 -20.40 -14.00
N GLU A 363 13.75 -20.45 -14.73
CA GLU A 363 14.87 -21.33 -14.46
C GLU A 363 15.86 -20.66 -13.50
N ARG A 364 16.15 -21.31 -12.36
CA ARG A 364 16.94 -20.71 -11.26
C ARG A 364 18.43 -20.48 -11.57
N GLU A 365 18.99 -21.31 -12.45
CA GLU A 365 20.40 -21.25 -12.85
C GLU A 365 20.65 -20.24 -13.97
N ARG A 366 19.60 -19.76 -14.64
CA ARG A 366 19.72 -18.76 -15.71
C ARG A 366 19.67 -17.34 -15.14
N PRO A 367 20.34 -16.37 -15.77
CA PRO A 367 20.28 -14.98 -15.34
C PRO A 367 18.85 -14.44 -15.42
N VAL A 368 18.42 -13.75 -14.36
CA VAL A 368 17.11 -13.11 -14.25
C VAL A 368 17.31 -11.61 -13.98
N ALA A 369 16.87 -10.77 -14.91
CA ALA A 369 16.72 -9.34 -14.68
C ALA A 369 15.29 -9.06 -14.21
N VAL A 370 15.15 -8.30 -13.13
CA VAL A 370 13.84 -7.95 -12.54
C VAL A 370 13.59 -6.46 -12.71
N ILE A 371 12.45 -6.11 -13.29
CA ILE A 371 12.05 -4.73 -13.59
C ILE A 371 10.71 -4.39 -12.94
N CYS A 372 10.56 -3.16 -12.46
CA CYS A 372 9.25 -2.63 -12.06
C CYS A 372 9.02 -1.23 -12.65
N ALA A 373 8.18 -0.38 -12.04
CA ALA A 373 8.02 1.00 -12.52
C ALA A 373 9.29 1.84 -12.38
N GLY A 374 9.95 1.79 -11.22
CA GLY A 374 11.05 2.70 -10.87
C GLY A 374 12.18 2.09 -10.02
N GLY A 375 12.23 0.76 -9.87
CA GLY A 375 13.30 0.05 -9.15
C GLY A 375 12.96 -0.39 -7.72
N TYR A 376 11.93 0.18 -7.08
CA TYR A 376 11.58 -0.14 -5.68
C TYR A 376 11.06 -1.57 -5.50
N ARG A 377 9.97 -1.92 -6.21
CA ARG A 377 9.36 -3.28 -6.14
C ARG A 377 10.30 -4.36 -6.68
N SER A 378 11.12 -4.06 -7.67
CA SER A 378 12.04 -5.04 -8.24
C SER A 378 13.17 -5.37 -7.28
N SER A 379 13.64 -4.42 -6.46
CA SER A 379 14.57 -4.72 -5.36
C SER A 379 13.96 -5.70 -4.35
N ALA A 380 12.74 -5.41 -3.88
CA ALA A 380 12.02 -6.33 -2.99
C ALA A 380 11.85 -7.72 -3.62
N ALA A 381 11.41 -7.79 -4.88
CA ALA A 381 11.28 -9.05 -5.60
C ALA A 381 12.61 -9.80 -5.71
N THR A 382 13.72 -9.13 -6.08
CA THR A 382 15.04 -9.80 -6.14
C THR A 382 15.46 -10.37 -4.80
N SER A 383 15.18 -9.68 -3.69
CA SER A 383 15.47 -10.21 -2.35
C SER A 383 14.67 -11.48 -2.02
N LEU A 384 13.41 -11.58 -2.47
CA LEU A 384 12.58 -12.77 -2.34
C LEU A 384 13.03 -13.90 -3.26
N LEU A 385 13.34 -13.60 -4.53
CA LEU A 385 13.87 -14.57 -5.48
C LEU A 385 15.18 -15.18 -4.97
N LYS A 386 16.05 -14.38 -4.36
CA LYS A 386 17.30 -14.88 -3.78
C LYS A 386 17.04 -15.90 -2.66
N ARG A 387 16.05 -15.67 -1.81
CA ARG A 387 15.59 -16.64 -0.80
C ARG A 387 14.96 -17.90 -1.41
N LEU A 388 14.44 -17.82 -2.62
CA LEU A 388 13.89 -18.94 -3.39
C LEU A 388 14.96 -19.71 -4.20
N GLY A 389 16.24 -19.36 -4.04
CA GLY A 389 17.37 -20.06 -4.66
C GLY A 389 17.72 -19.57 -6.05
N PHE A 390 17.36 -18.34 -6.42
CA PHE A 390 17.87 -17.71 -7.63
C PHE A 390 19.23 -17.07 -7.34
N HIS A 391 20.25 -17.45 -8.11
CA HIS A 391 21.64 -17.06 -7.84
C HIS A 391 22.13 -15.91 -8.73
N HIS A 392 21.61 -15.81 -9.96
CA HIS A 392 22.02 -14.82 -10.96
C HIS A 392 20.93 -13.78 -11.17
N LEU A 393 20.82 -12.84 -10.22
CA LEU A 393 19.79 -11.81 -10.22
C LEU A 393 20.36 -10.43 -10.56
N PHE A 394 19.62 -9.65 -11.34
CA PHE A 394 19.90 -8.25 -11.61
C PHE A 394 18.66 -7.42 -11.30
N ASN A 395 18.81 -6.33 -10.55
CA ASN A 395 17.75 -5.34 -10.39
C ASN A 395 17.91 -4.25 -11.45
N VAL A 396 16.83 -3.91 -12.16
CA VAL A 396 16.86 -2.90 -13.21
C VAL A 396 16.59 -1.52 -12.61
N GLU A 397 17.63 -0.68 -12.58
CA GLU A 397 17.55 0.69 -12.06
C GLU A 397 16.65 1.58 -12.92
N GLY A 398 15.85 2.44 -12.28
CA GLY A 398 14.91 3.33 -12.95
C GLY A 398 13.71 2.65 -13.61
N GLY A 399 13.71 1.31 -13.69
CA GLY A 399 12.57 0.50 -14.13
C GLY A 399 12.06 0.82 -15.54
N THR A 400 10.80 0.53 -15.77
CA THR A 400 10.10 0.78 -17.02
C THR A 400 9.94 2.27 -17.33
N GLN A 401 9.94 3.14 -16.31
CA GLN A 401 9.96 4.60 -16.52
C GLN A 401 11.25 5.04 -17.23
N ALA A 402 12.41 4.58 -16.76
CA ALA A 402 13.68 4.86 -17.42
C ALA A 402 13.79 4.20 -18.79
N TRP A 403 13.24 3.00 -18.95
CA TRP A 403 13.21 2.28 -20.24
C TRP A 403 12.45 3.08 -21.31
N VAL A 404 11.26 3.56 -20.96
CA VAL A 404 10.43 4.39 -21.86
C VAL A 404 11.07 5.75 -22.11
N ALA A 405 11.61 6.40 -21.07
CA ALA A 405 12.28 7.69 -21.21
C ALA A 405 13.51 7.61 -22.14
N ALA A 406 14.19 6.46 -22.19
CA ALA A 406 15.30 6.21 -23.10
C ALA A 406 14.85 5.92 -24.55
N GLY A 407 13.55 5.91 -24.84
CA GLY A 407 13.00 5.67 -26.18
C GLY A 407 13.15 4.22 -26.65
N TYR A 408 13.28 3.26 -25.72
CA TYR A 408 13.41 1.85 -26.07
C TYR A 408 12.05 1.21 -26.43
N PRO A 409 12.04 0.14 -27.25
CA PRO A 409 10.81 -0.50 -27.70
C PRO A 409 9.97 -1.02 -26.53
N VAL A 410 8.63 -0.98 -26.67
CA VAL A 410 7.70 -1.56 -25.69
C VAL A 410 6.75 -2.53 -26.39
N GLU A 411 6.41 -3.61 -25.70
CA GLU A 411 5.37 -4.55 -26.09
C GLU A 411 4.10 -4.30 -25.28
N ARG A 412 2.96 -4.68 -25.87
CA ARG A 412 1.65 -4.68 -25.21
C ARG A 412 1.05 -6.06 -25.37
N PRO A 413 0.27 -6.57 -24.40
CA PRO A 413 -0.42 -7.84 -24.57
C PRO A 413 -1.28 -7.79 -25.84
N SER A 414 -1.21 -8.84 -26.65
CA SER A 414 -2.09 -8.97 -27.81
C SER A 414 -3.54 -8.94 -27.31
N THR A 415 -4.29 -7.93 -27.69
CA THR A 415 -5.72 -7.84 -27.36
C THR A 415 -6.44 -8.86 -28.24
N THR A 416 -6.58 -10.09 -27.75
CA THR A 416 -7.55 -11.01 -28.36
C THR A 416 -8.92 -10.48 -27.97
N ILE A 417 -9.57 -9.80 -28.92
CA ILE A 417 -10.95 -9.32 -28.83
C ILE A 417 -11.91 -10.50 -28.75
#